data_AF-A0A950CRM4-F1
#
_entry.id   AF-A0A950CRM4-F1
#
_cell.length_a   1.000
_cell.length_b   1.000
_cell.length_c   1.000
_cell.angle_alpha   90.00
_cell.angle_beta   90.00
_cell.angle_gamma   90.00
#
_symmetry.space_group_name_H-M   'P 1'
#
loop_
_entity.id
_entity.type
_entity.pdbx_description
1 polymer ?
#
loop_
_entity_poly.entity_id
_entity_poly.type
_entity_poly.pdbx_seq_one_letter_code
_entity_poly.pdbx_strand_id
1 'polypeptide(L)'
;MELFEQIRREYEFGVGTIKGVAHKLGVHRRMVRQALAHAEPPERQPVVRAQPVIGPLRPFINAILEADRSAPRKQRHTAHRIYERLRKELPEYRAAEVTVRQYVRERKRELGWSTRATCVPQSYAPGQEGQVDWYEAWAELNGVPTLLQVFALRSMMSGAAFHRAYQRATQQAFFEAHEHAFHYFGGVFRLLRYDNLKSAVKQVLRGHRREETTRFIAFRSHWRFQSDFCMPAQPHEKGGIEGEAGYFRRNHWVPMPNARDLAELNAQLLTACHEDERRQIAGRGESVGALMITERTHLLPLAEQGFELAEFTFPWVDGLGCIRVKTNLYSVPAAPGRTVEVRLYPSYVEVRDEGRCIARHQRCYERHQQVLDLEHYLDVLERKPGALAGAKPLAAWRERGLWPHSYDRLLDELVRRHGQSSGTRQMIQVLSLIKVHGHERVRGAVAEAITLGCADAAAIRHLVEAADLAHARSELIEVSELSRFERPLPVMTDYDGLLGQEVAS
;
A
#
# COMPACT_ATOMS: atom_id res chain seq x y z
N MET A 1 0.32 -60.77 -0.89
CA MET A 1 0.68 -61.89 -1.77
C MET A 1 2.12 -62.32 -1.52
N GLU A 2 3.11 -61.45 -1.79
CA GLU A 2 4.55 -61.75 -1.62
C GLU A 2 4.92 -62.29 -0.22
N LEU A 3 4.36 -61.74 0.85
CA LEU A 3 4.61 -62.24 2.21
C LEU A 3 4.07 -63.66 2.44
N PHE A 4 2.92 -64.02 1.84
CA PHE A 4 2.35 -65.37 1.97
C PHE A 4 3.17 -66.38 1.17
N GLU A 5 3.66 -65.99 0.00
CA GLU A 5 4.60 -66.78 -0.80
C GLU A 5 5.92 -67.01 -0.04
N GLN A 6 6.52 -65.97 0.52
CA GLN A 6 7.74 -66.06 1.32
C GLN A 6 7.56 -66.96 2.55
N ILE A 7 6.43 -66.83 3.26
CA ILE A 7 6.10 -67.70 4.40
C ILE A 7 6.02 -69.17 3.96
N ARG A 8 5.35 -69.46 2.84
CA ARG A 8 5.21 -70.84 2.33
C ARG A 8 6.54 -71.40 1.85
N ARG A 9 7.35 -70.60 1.15
CA ARG A 9 8.68 -71.00 0.67
C ARG A 9 9.65 -71.24 1.82
N GLU A 10 9.64 -70.38 2.84
CA GLU A 10 10.45 -70.56 4.06
C GLU A 10 9.97 -71.70 4.94
N TYR A 11 8.70 -72.06 4.88
CA TYR A 11 8.18 -73.26 5.52
C TYR A 11 8.58 -74.53 4.77
N GLU A 12 8.45 -74.55 3.44
CA GLU A 12 8.69 -75.75 2.62
C GLU A 12 10.17 -76.03 2.39
N PHE A 13 10.98 -75.00 2.15
CA PHE A 13 12.38 -75.11 1.72
C PHE A 13 13.37 -74.46 2.70
N GLY A 14 12.89 -73.92 3.81
CA GLY A 14 13.69 -73.17 4.78
C GLY A 14 13.65 -73.79 6.19
N VAL A 15 13.07 -73.07 7.15
CA VAL A 15 13.09 -73.42 8.58
C VAL A 15 12.15 -74.57 8.95
N GLY A 16 11.19 -74.93 8.08
CA GLY A 16 10.37 -76.15 8.24
C GLY A 16 9.30 -76.11 9.34
N THR A 17 9.28 -75.08 10.20
CA THR A 17 8.39 -75.02 11.37
C THR A 17 7.67 -73.69 11.49
N ILE A 18 6.40 -73.74 11.93
CA ILE A 18 5.55 -72.55 12.09
C ILE A 18 6.20 -71.51 13.03
N LYS A 19 6.82 -71.98 14.11
CA LYS A 19 7.50 -71.12 15.09
C LYS A 19 8.78 -70.50 14.50
N GLY A 20 9.54 -71.27 13.72
CA GLY A 20 10.77 -70.81 13.09
C GLY A 20 10.51 -69.78 11.99
N VAL A 21 9.54 -70.04 11.11
CA VAL A 21 9.15 -69.10 10.05
C VAL A 21 8.57 -67.81 10.63
N ALA A 22 7.74 -67.90 11.69
CA ALA A 22 7.21 -66.73 12.40
C ALA A 22 8.32 -65.84 12.99
N HIS A 23 9.36 -66.46 13.56
CA HIS A 23 10.48 -65.72 14.14
C HIS A 23 11.37 -65.11 13.05
N LYS A 24 11.71 -65.88 12.00
CA LYS A 24 12.58 -65.45 10.90
C LYS A 24 11.99 -64.29 10.10
N LEU A 25 10.67 -64.33 9.83
CA LEU A 25 9.98 -63.30 9.04
C LEU A 25 9.32 -62.22 9.90
N GLY A 26 9.44 -62.28 11.23
CA GLY A 26 8.84 -61.30 12.14
C GLY A 26 7.30 -61.25 12.09
N VAL A 27 6.65 -62.37 11.73
CA VAL A 27 5.20 -62.46 11.57
C VAL A 27 4.54 -63.31 12.66
N HIS A 28 3.30 -63.00 13.02
CA HIS A 28 2.59 -63.77 14.04
C HIS A 28 2.33 -65.21 13.58
N ARG A 29 2.47 -66.21 14.47
CA ARG A 29 2.26 -67.64 14.15
C ARG A 29 0.89 -67.95 13.51
N ARG A 30 -0.13 -67.13 13.82
CA ARG A 30 -1.45 -67.20 13.19
C ARG A 30 -1.41 -66.88 11.70
N MET A 31 -0.61 -65.90 11.29
CA MET A 31 -0.41 -65.52 9.89
C MET A 31 0.35 -66.62 9.12
N VAL A 32 1.31 -67.28 9.78
CA VAL A 32 2.00 -68.44 9.18
C VAL A 32 1.04 -69.58 8.90
N ARG A 33 0.20 -69.97 9.89
CA ARG A 33 -0.85 -70.98 9.68
C ARG A 33 -1.82 -70.59 8.57
N GLN A 34 -2.17 -69.32 8.50
CA GLN A 34 -3.10 -68.80 7.50
C GLN A 34 -2.51 -68.85 6.07
N ALA A 35 -1.23 -68.54 5.91
CA ALA A 35 -0.52 -68.62 4.63
C ALA A 35 -0.27 -70.07 4.17
N LEU A 36 -0.13 -71.00 5.11
CA LEU A 36 -0.05 -72.43 4.78
C LEU A 36 -1.42 -72.98 4.33
N ALA A 37 -2.50 -72.56 5.01
CA ALA A 37 -3.86 -72.98 4.66
C ALA A 37 -4.37 -72.40 3.33
N HIS A 38 -4.02 -71.16 3.02
CA HIS A 38 -4.43 -70.48 1.79
C HIS A 38 -3.25 -69.76 1.13
N ALA A 39 -3.09 -69.93 -0.17
CA ALA A 39 -2.01 -69.29 -0.93
C ALA A 39 -2.19 -67.76 -1.01
N GLU A 40 -3.44 -67.30 -0.95
CA GLU A 40 -3.78 -65.88 -1.00
C GLU A 40 -4.16 -65.36 0.39
N PRO A 41 -3.70 -64.15 0.77
CA PRO A 41 -4.19 -63.49 1.98
C PRO A 41 -5.69 -63.25 1.85
N PRO A 42 -6.51 -63.55 2.87
CA PRO A 42 -7.93 -63.24 2.81
C PRO A 42 -8.12 -61.74 2.68
N GLU A 43 -9.15 -61.36 1.91
CA GLU A 43 -9.56 -59.97 1.80
C GLU A 43 -9.82 -59.39 3.18
N ARG A 44 -9.10 -58.32 3.53
CA ARG A 44 -9.37 -57.57 4.75
C ARG A 44 -10.71 -56.88 4.57
N GLN A 45 -11.76 -57.41 5.17
CA GLN A 45 -13.02 -56.68 5.29
C GLN A 45 -12.75 -55.39 6.08
N PRO A 46 -13.06 -54.21 5.52
CA PRO A 46 -12.89 -52.97 6.25
C PRO A 46 -13.81 -53.01 7.47
N VAL A 47 -13.22 -52.85 8.66
CA VAL A 47 -14.00 -52.73 9.90
C VAL A 47 -14.82 -51.45 9.79
N VAL A 48 -16.13 -51.59 9.58
CA VAL A 48 -17.07 -50.47 9.61
C VAL A 48 -17.18 -50.01 11.06
N ARG A 49 -16.41 -48.98 11.42
CA ARG A 49 -16.49 -48.37 12.75
C ARG A 49 -17.85 -47.66 12.89
N ALA A 50 -18.58 -47.95 13.96
CA ALA A 50 -19.81 -47.24 14.27
C ALA A 50 -19.51 -45.74 14.45
N GLN A 51 -20.30 -44.88 13.79
CA GLN A 51 -20.20 -43.43 13.91
C GLN A 51 -21.44 -42.87 14.62
N PRO A 52 -21.56 -43.07 15.96
CA PRO A 52 -22.82 -42.89 16.70
C PRO A 52 -23.34 -41.44 16.71
N VAL A 53 -22.46 -40.44 16.58
CA VAL A 53 -22.84 -39.02 16.68
C VAL A 53 -23.30 -38.45 15.34
N ILE A 54 -22.57 -38.69 14.25
CA ILE A 54 -22.89 -38.11 12.95
C ILE A 54 -23.88 -38.97 12.15
N GLY A 55 -23.91 -40.29 12.40
CA GLY A 55 -24.75 -41.25 11.67
C GLY A 55 -26.21 -40.82 11.54
N PRO A 56 -26.90 -40.50 12.64
CA PRO A 56 -28.30 -40.05 12.61
C PRO A 56 -28.52 -38.71 11.89
N LEU A 57 -27.50 -37.85 11.85
CA LEU A 57 -27.56 -36.51 11.24
C LEU A 57 -27.27 -36.51 9.74
N ARG A 58 -26.69 -37.59 9.20
CA ARG A 58 -26.32 -37.69 7.78
C ARG A 58 -27.47 -37.44 6.81
N PRO A 59 -28.68 -38.00 7.00
CA PRO A 59 -29.78 -37.79 6.05
C PRO A 59 -30.16 -36.31 5.93
N PHE A 60 -30.24 -35.61 7.07
CA PHE A 60 -30.55 -34.18 7.10
C PHE A 60 -29.49 -33.34 6.39
N ILE A 61 -28.20 -33.56 6.70
CA ILE A 61 -27.10 -32.85 6.06
C ILE A 61 -27.08 -33.14 4.55
N ASN A 62 -27.28 -34.40 4.15
CA ASN A 62 -27.30 -34.79 2.74
C ASN A 62 -28.46 -34.13 1.98
N ALA A 63 -29.66 -34.05 2.58
CA ALA A 63 -30.81 -33.39 1.97
C ALA A 63 -30.55 -31.89 1.73
N ILE A 64 -29.94 -31.20 2.70
CA ILE A 64 -29.54 -29.79 2.52
C ILE A 64 -28.52 -29.64 1.39
N LEU A 65 -27.50 -30.49 1.38
CA LEU A 65 -26.45 -30.43 0.35
C LEU A 65 -26.98 -30.76 -1.05
N GLU A 66 -27.96 -31.65 -1.16
CA GLU A 66 -28.63 -31.97 -2.42
C GLU A 66 -29.49 -30.80 -2.90
N ALA A 67 -30.29 -30.20 -2.00
CA ALA A 67 -31.08 -29.01 -2.31
C ALA A 67 -30.20 -27.81 -2.72
N ASP A 68 -29.03 -27.65 -2.10
CA ASP A 68 -28.10 -26.59 -2.44
C ASP A 68 -27.51 -26.74 -3.87
N ARG A 69 -27.64 -27.91 -4.53
CA ARG A 69 -27.09 -28.13 -5.89
C ARG A 69 -27.74 -27.22 -6.92
N SER A 70 -29.06 -27.06 -6.82
CA SER A 70 -29.87 -26.22 -7.70
C SER A 70 -30.01 -24.79 -7.20
N ALA A 71 -29.58 -24.48 -5.96
CA ALA A 71 -29.67 -23.15 -5.39
C ALA A 71 -28.61 -22.18 -5.99
N PRO A 72 -28.93 -20.87 -6.11
CA PRO A 72 -27.96 -19.84 -6.49
C PRO A 72 -26.76 -19.79 -5.53
N ARG A 73 -25.54 -19.49 -6.04
CA ARG A 73 -24.28 -19.57 -5.26
C ARG A 73 -24.33 -18.85 -3.90
N LYS A 74 -24.98 -17.69 -3.83
CA LYS A 74 -25.09 -16.87 -2.61
C LYS A 74 -26.12 -17.40 -1.59
N GLN A 75 -26.95 -18.37 -1.97
CA GLN A 75 -28.01 -18.95 -1.13
C GLN A 75 -27.71 -20.40 -0.70
N ARG A 76 -26.54 -20.93 -1.03
CA ARG A 76 -26.09 -22.26 -0.60
C ARG A 76 -25.60 -22.22 0.84
N HIS A 77 -25.80 -23.29 1.59
CA HIS A 77 -25.44 -23.34 2.99
C HIS A 77 -23.91 -23.49 3.21
N THR A 78 -23.38 -22.70 4.14
CA THR A 78 -22.05 -22.94 4.71
C THR A 78 -22.13 -24.06 5.74
N ALA A 79 -20.99 -24.71 6.03
CA ALA A 79 -20.97 -25.77 7.05
C ALA A 79 -21.40 -25.26 8.44
N HIS A 80 -21.07 -24.01 8.76
CA HIS A 80 -21.55 -23.33 9.96
C HIS A 80 -23.08 -23.16 9.95
N ARG A 81 -23.66 -22.72 8.82
CA ARG A 81 -25.12 -22.58 8.71
C ARG A 81 -25.86 -23.92 8.83
N ILE A 82 -25.29 -25.00 8.31
CA ILE A 82 -25.83 -26.36 8.48
C ILE A 82 -25.81 -26.74 9.97
N TYR A 83 -24.73 -26.41 10.69
CA TYR A 83 -24.64 -26.64 12.14
C TYR A 83 -25.68 -25.85 12.95
N GLU A 84 -25.87 -24.56 12.65
CA GLU A 84 -26.91 -23.75 13.30
C GLU A 84 -28.31 -24.33 13.07
N ARG A 85 -28.59 -24.77 11.83
CA ARG A 85 -29.87 -25.42 11.49
C ARG A 85 -30.05 -26.75 12.22
N LEU A 86 -29.01 -27.57 12.30
CA LEU A 86 -29.04 -28.81 13.10
C LEU A 86 -29.39 -28.53 14.56
N ARG A 87 -28.79 -27.51 15.19
CA ARG A 87 -29.10 -27.14 16.57
C ARG A 87 -30.55 -26.69 16.77
N LYS A 88 -31.13 -26.06 15.76
CA LYS A 88 -32.49 -25.49 15.82
C LYS A 88 -33.58 -26.51 15.46
N GLU A 89 -33.33 -27.31 14.42
CA GLU A 89 -34.31 -28.23 13.82
C GLU A 89 -34.22 -29.65 14.42
N LEU A 90 -33.07 -30.02 15.02
CA LEU A 90 -32.81 -31.33 15.60
C LEU A 90 -32.08 -31.20 16.97
N PRO A 91 -32.67 -30.50 17.96
CA PRO A 91 -32.03 -30.18 19.24
C PRO A 91 -31.67 -31.40 20.10
N GLU A 92 -32.31 -32.54 19.86
CA GLU A 92 -32.06 -33.81 20.55
C GLU A 92 -30.71 -34.45 20.21
N TYR A 93 -30.06 -34.02 19.12
CA TYR A 93 -28.74 -34.53 18.71
C TYR A 93 -27.61 -33.55 19.09
N ARG A 94 -26.68 -34.00 19.94
CA ARG A 94 -25.51 -33.22 20.34
C ARG A 94 -24.28 -33.55 19.47
N ALA A 95 -24.17 -32.87 18.33
CA ALA A 95 -22.95 -32.91 17.51
C ALA A 95 -22.11 -31.63 17.71
N ALA A 96 -20.79 -31.78 17.78
CA ALA A 96 -19.86 -30.65 17.75
C ALA A 96 -19.80 -30.06 16.34
N GLU A 97 -19.61 -28.73 16.23
CA GLU A 97 -19.52 -28.06 14.94
C GLU A 97 -18.40 -28.63 14.07
N VAL A 98 -17.25 -28.98 14.68
CA VAL A 98 -16.10 -29.59 13.99
C VAL A 98 -16.49 -30.88 13.27
N THR A 99 -17.30 -31.74 13.91
CA THR A 99 -17.78 -33.00 13.35
C THR A 99 -18.71 -32.77 12.15
N VAL A 100 -19.61 -31.77 12.25
CA VAL A 100 -20.49 -31.37 11.14
C VAL A 100 -19.67 -30.80 9.99
N ARG A 101 -18.68 -29.93 10.25
CA ARG A 101 -17.80 -29.34 9.23
C ARG A 101 -16.98 -30.40 8.51
N GLN A 102 -16.45 -31.39 9.23
CA GLN A 102 -15.73 -32.51 8.65
C GLN A 102 -16.62 -33.33 7.73
N TYR A 103 -17.80 -33.73 8.20
CA TYR A 103 -18.75 -34.51 7.40
C TYR A 103 -19.25 -33.74 6.16
N VAL A 104 -19.58 -32.45 6.31
CA VAL A 104 -19.96 -31.59 5.17
C VAL A 104 -18.82 -31.48 4.16
N ARG A 105 -17.56 -31.37 4.60
CA ARG A 105 -16.39 -31.33 3.71
C ARG A 105 -16.22 -32.65 2.94
N GLU A 106 -16.29 -33.78 3.64
CA GLU A 106 -16.21 -35.12 3.03
C GLU A 106 -17.35 -35.34 2.03
N ARG A 107 -18.59 -35.02 2.43
CA ARG A 107 -19.75 -35.18 1.56
C ARG A 107 -19.73 -34.25 0.35
N LYS A 108 -19.30 -32.99 0.51
CA LYS A 108 -19.08 -32.07 -0.62
C LYS A 108 -17.97 -32.59 -1.55
N ARG A 109 -16.97 -33.32 -1.04
CA ARG A 109 -15.95 -33.98 -1.88
C ARG A 109 -16.56 -35.14 -2.68
N GLU A 110 -17.34 -36.01 -2.03
CA GLU A 110 -18.05 -37.12 -2.69
C GLU A 110 -19.05 -36.64 -3.75
N LEU A 111 -19.78 -35.56 -3.47
CA LEU A 111 -20.74 -34.95 -4.40
C LEU A 111 -20.06 -34.17 -5.54
N GLY A 112 -18.72 -34.11 -5.59
CA GLY A 112 -17.97 -33.39 -6.63
C GLY A 112 -17.94 -31.87 -6.46
N TRP A 113 -18.50 -31.33 -5.37
CA TRP A 113 -18.49 -29.88 -5.07
C TRP A 113 -17.12 -29.36 -4.64
N SER A 114 -16.30 -30.23 -4.07
CA SER A 114 -14.91 -29.91 -3.70
C SER A 114 -13.93 -30.39 -4.77
N THR A 115 -14.32 -30.29 -6.04
CA THR A 115 -13.34 -30.29 -7.13
C THR A 115 -12.63 -28.94 -7.08
N ARG A 116 -11.53 -28.86 -6.31
CA ARG A 116 -10.45 -28.00 -6.78
C ARG A 116 -10.12 -28.57 -8.15
N ALA A 117 -10.42 -27.82 -9.21
CA ALA A 117 -10.05 -28.23 -10.55
C ALA A 117 -8.58 -28.64 -10.51
N THR A 118 -8.24 -29.78 -11.10
CA THR A 118 -6.85 -30.17 -11.21
C THR A 118 -6.19 -29.13 -12.12
N CYS A 119 -5.40 -28.24 -11.53
CA CYS A 119 -4.68 -27.22 -12.29
C CYS A 119 -3.44 -27.86 -12.90
N VAL A 120 -3.16 -27.54 -14.15
CA VAL A 120 -1.92 -27.94 -14.81
C VAL A 120 -0.81 -27.01 -14.31
N PRO A 121 0.32 -27.54 -13.79
CA PRO A 121 1.47 -26.72 -13.47
C PRO A 121 1.96 -25.98 -14.72
N GLN A 122 2.18 -24.67 -14.61
CA GLN A 122 2.69 -23.85 -15.70
C GLN A 122 4.14 -23.44 -15.45
N SER A 123 4.93 -23.39 -16.52
CA SER A 123 6.26 -22.79 -16.54
C SER A 123 6.20 -21.44 -17.26
N TYR A 124 7.02 -20.49 -16.79
CA TYR A 124 7.06 -19.13 -17.33
C TYR A 124 8.51 -18.77 -17.65
N ALA A 125 8.76 -18.24 -18.84
CA ALA A 125 10.08 -17.74 -19.19
C ALA A 125 10.37 -16.41 -18.47
N PRO A 126 11.64 -16.09 -18.16
CA PRO A 126 12.02 -14.82 -17.56
C PRO A 126 11.50 -13.61 -18.35
N GLY A 127 10.89 -12.65 -17.65
CA GLY A 127 10.40 -11.40 -18.23
C GLY A 127 9.18 -11.54 -19.15
N GLN A 128 8.64 -12.76 -19.27
CA GLN A 128 7.53 -13.05 -20.16
C GLN A 128 6.22 -12.48 -19.63
N GLU A 129 5.86 -12.80 -18.38
CA GLU A 129 4.52 -12.55 -17.86
C GLU A 129 4.53 -11.97 -16.45
N GLY A 130 3.86 -10.83 -16.31
CA GLY A 130 3.43 -10.27 -15.03
C GLY A 130 1.90 -10.34 -14.89
N GLN A 131 1.41 -10.59 -13.69
CA GLN A 131 -0.01 -10.55 -13.37
C GLN A 131 -0.32 -9.35 -12.49
N VAL A 132 -1.38 -8.62 -12.85
CA VAL A 132 -1.81 -7.41 -12.16
C VAL A 132 -3.18 -7.62 -11.54
N ASP A 133 -3.35 -7.13 -10.32
CA ASP A 133 -4.63 -7.13 -9.60
C ASP A 133 -4.79 -5.93 -8.66
N TRP A 134 -6.01 -5.70 -8.21
CA TRP A 134 -6.34 -4.78 -7.12
C TRP A 134 -7.00 -5.55 -5.97
N TYR A 135 -6.61 -5.22 -4.75
CA TYR A 135 -7.29 -5.72 -3.57
C TYR A 135 -7.52 -4.62 -2.53
N GLU A 136 -8.46 -4.85 -1.64
CA GLU A 136 -8.76 -3.91 -0.56
C GLU A 136 -8.03 -4.29 0.73
N ALA A 137 -7.51 -3.27 1.42
CA ALA A 137 -6.89 -3.42 2.73
C ALA A 137 -7.09 -2.17 3.58
N TRP A 138 -7.30 -2.36 4.88
CA TRP A 138 -7.42 -1.28 5.86
C TRP A 138 -6.04 -0.88 6.37
N ALA A 139 -5.79 0.42 6.51
CA ALA A 139 -4.61 0.97 7.18
C ALA A 139 -5.05 2.14 8.07
N GLU A 140 -4.27 2.45 9.11
CA GLU A 140 -4.49 3.63 9.94
C GLU A 140 -3.68 4.79 9.38
N LEU A 141 -4.35 5.83 8.87
CA LEU A 141 -3.73 7.05 8.36
C LEU A 141 -4.01 8.20 9.34
N ASN A 142 -2.96 8.73 9.96
CA ASN A 142 -3.07 9.78 10.99
C ASN A 142 -4.09 9.43 12.10
N GLY A 143 -4.06 8.19 12.57
CA GLY A 143 -5.02 7.70 13.58
C GLY A 143 -6.41 7.33 13.05
N VAL A 144 -6.67 7.45 11.74
CA VAL A 144 -7.98 7.16 11.14
C VAL A 144 -7.92 5.87 10.31
N PRO A 145 -8.72 4.83 10.67
CA PRO A 145 -8.87 3.64 9.85
C PRO A 145 -9.43 3.99 8.47
N THR A 146 -8.65 3.70 7.43
CA THR A 146 -8.96 4.04 6.04
C THR A 146 -8.91 2.80 5.17
N LEU A 147 -9.99 2.53 4.44
CA LEU A 147 -10.02 1.46 3.44
C LEU A 147 -9.33 1.94 2.15
N LEU A 148 -8.27 1.25 1.77
CA LEU A 148 -7.45 1.56 0.60
C LEU A 148 -7.63 0.51 -0.51
N GLN A 149 -7.39 0.95 -1.74
CA GLN A 149 -7.25 0.09 -2.91
C GLN A 149 -5.75 -0.12 -3.13
N VAL A 150 -5.29 -1.37 -3.11
CA VAL A 150 -3.88 -1.73 -3.24
C VAL A 150 -3.66 -2.40 -4.58
N PHE A 151 -2.81 -1.79 -5.39
CA PHE A 151 -2.31 -2.34 -6.63
C PHE A 151 -1.27 -3.40 -6.33
N ALA A 152 -1.34 -4.54 -7.03
CA ALA A 152 -0.31 -5.56 -7.02
C ALA A 152 0.12 -5.93 -8.44
N LEU A 153 1.42 -5.97 -8.69
CA LEU A 153 2.01 -6.56 -9.90
C LEU A 153 2.98 -7.66 -9.47
N ARG A 154 2.74 -8.90 -9.90
CA ARG A 154 3.57 -10.06 -9.58
C ARG A 154 4.19 -10.66 -10.83
N SER A 155 5.49 -10.95 -10.78
CA SER A 155 6.16 -11.80 -11.74
C SER A 155 5.71 -13.26 -11.60
N MET A 156 5.40 -13.91 -12.72
CA MET A 156 5.09 -15.34 -12.72
C MET A 156 6.34 -16.22 -12.66
N MET A 157 7.46 -15.75 -13.21
CA MET A 157 8.72 -16.49 -13.18
C MET A 157 9.43 -16.34 -11.83
N SER A 158 9.77 -15.12 -11.38
CA SER A 158 10.52 -14.93 -10.12
C SER A 158 9.65 -14.98 -8.86
N GLY A 159 8.35 -14.70 -9.00
CA GLY A 159 7.43 -14.62 -7.87
C GLY A 159 7.55 -13.31 -7.06
N ALA A 160 8.43 -12.39 -7.48
CA ALA A 160 8.55 -11.06 -6.93
C ALA A 160 7.27 -10.27 -7.20
N ALA A 161 6.86 -9.46 -6.22
CA ALA A 161 5.64 -8.67 -6.30
C ALA A 161 5.89 -7.25 -5.81
N PHE A 162 5.26 -6.29 -6.51
CA PHE A 162 5.23 -4.88 -6.13
C PHE A 162 3.82 -4.51 -5.68
N HIS A 163 3.72 -3.82 -4.55
CA HIS A 163 2.45 -3.39 -3.96
C HIS A 163 2.44 -1.89 -3.70
N ARG A 164 1.33 -1.22 -4.04
CA ARG A 164 1.15 0.22 -3.78
C ARG A 164 -0.29 0.58 -3.48
N ALA A 165 -0.50 1.34 -2.41
CA ALA A 165 -1.81 1.74 -1.93
C ALA A 165 -2.28 3.09 -2.50
N TYR A 166 -3.59 3.17 -2.74
CA TYR A 166 -4.30 4.33 -3.24
C TYR A 166 -5.65 4.49 -2.52
N GLN A 167 -6.14 5.72 -2.40
CA GLN A 167 -7.49 5.95 -1.85
C GLN A 167 -8.59 5.37 -2.74
N ARG A 168 -8.37 5.37 -4.07
CA ARG A 168 -9.28 4.82 -5.08
C ARG A 168 -8.49 4.26 -6.27
N ALA A 169 -8.95 3.14 -6.82
CA ALA A 169 -8.43 2.51 -8.04
C ALA A 169 -8.91 3.26 -9.30
N THR A 170 -8.47 4.51 -9.45
CA THR A 170 -8.73 5.33 -10.65
C THR A 170 -7.82 4.92 -11.81
N GLN A 171 -8.13 5.35 -13.04
CA GLN A 171 -7.24 5.12 -14.18
C GLN A 171 -5.88 5.80 -13.99
N GLN A 172 -5.85 7.00 -13.41
CA GLN A 172 -4.59 7.68 -13.06
C GLN A 172 -3.78 6.86 -12.06
N ALA A 173 -4.44 6.30 -11.03
CA ALA A 173 -3.77 5.47 -10.03
C ALA A 173 -3.21 4.20 -10.66
N PHE A 174 -3.95 3.62 -11.60
CA PHE A 174 -3.52 2.45 -12.34
C PHE A 174 -2.26 2.71 -13.17
N PHE A 175 -2.17 3.82 -13.91
CA PHE A 175 -0.95 4.14 -14.68
C PHE A 175 0.21 4.49 -13.78
N GLU A 176 -0.01 5.31 -12.73
CA GLU A 176 1.04 5.65 -11.77
C GLU A 176 1.61 4.41 -11.08
N ALA A 177 0.74 3.45 -10.70
CA ALA A 177 1.18 2.22 -10.06
C ALA A 177 2.02 1.34 -10.99
N HIS A 178 1.70 1.31 -12.28
CA HIS A 178 2.53 0.60 -13.27
C HIS A 178 3.89 1.27 -13.44
N GLU A 179 3.96 2.60 -13.50
CA GLU A 179 5.26 3.28 -13.59
C GLU A 179 6.14 2.93 -12.39
N HIS A 180 5.60 3.01 -11.17
CA HIS A 180 6.35 2.61 -9.99
C HIS A 180 6.75 1.13 -10.02
N ALA A 181 5.86 0.23 -10.46
CA ALA A 181 6.17 -1.18 -10.59
C ALA A 181 7.29 -1.43 -11.61
N PHE A 182 7.25 -0.80 -12.78
CA PHE A 182 8.28 -0.96 -13.81
C PHE A 182 9.65 -0.51 -13.30
N HIS A 183 9.71 0.61 -12.56
CA HIS A 183 10.93 1.06 -11.92
C HIS A 183 11.43 0.09 -10.83
N TYR A 184 10.53 -0.46 -10.01
CA TYR A 184 10.87 -1.49 -9.01
C TYR A 184 11.47 -2.75 -9.65
N PHE A 185 10.82 -3.25 -10.71
CA PHE A 185 11.31 -4.42 -11.43
C PHE A 185 12.56 -4.10 -12.27
N GLY A 186 12.82 -2.84 -12.61
CA GLY A 186 13.93 -2.42 -13.48
C GLY A 186 13.64 -2.60 -14.97
N GLY A 187 12.37 -2.73 -15.35
CA GLY A 187 11.93 -2.98 -16.72
C GLY A 187 10.45 -3.35 -16.80
N VAL A 188 9.99 -3.68 -18.01
CA VAL A 188 8.58 -4.00 -18.30
C VAL A 188 8.44 -5.45 -18.77
N PHE A 189 7.45 -6.17 -18.25
CA PHE A 189 7.12 -7.52 -18.73
C PHE A 189 6.56 -7.48 -20.15
N ARG A 190 6.86 -8.50 -20.95
CA ARG A 190 6.35 -8.59 -22.34
C ARG A 190 4.84 -8.71 -22.39
N LEU A 191 4.26 -9.44 -21.44
CA LEU A 191 2.82 -9.65 -21.27
C LEU A 191 2.41 -9.26 -19.86
N LEU A 192 1.40 -8.40 -19.75
CA LEU A 192 0.71 -8.10 -18.50
C LEU A 192 -0.72 -8.63 -18.56
N ARG A 193 -1.06 -9.51 -17.61
CA ARG A 193 -2.41 -10.06 -17.47
C ARG A 193 -3.23 -9.29 -16.45
N TYR A 194 -4.43 -8.89 -16.85
CA TYR A 194 -5.36 -8.12 -16.03
C TYR A 194 -6.64 -8.90 -15.76
N ASP A 195 -7.30 -8.58 -14.64
CA ASP A 195 -8.68 -8.99 -14.45
C ASP A 195 -9.57 -7.98 -15.21
N ASN A 196 -10.88 -8.18 -15.30
CA ASN A 196 -11.81 -7.26 -15.97
C ASN A 196 -11.93 -5.90 -15.24
N LEU A 197 -10.83 -5.16 -15.21
CA LEU A 197 -10.68 -3.87 -14.54
C LEU A 197 -11.24 -2.78 -15.45
N LYS A 198 -12.23 -2.05 -14.94
CA LYS A 198 -12.83 -0.88 -15.62
C LYS A 198 -11.81 0.23 -15.94
N SER A 199 -10.67 0.25 -15.26
CA SER A 199 -9.59 1.22 -15.50
C SER A 199 -8.88 1.02 -16.85
N ALA A 200 -8.88 -0.20 -17.38
CA ALA A 200 -8.27 -0.54 -18.67
C ALA A 200 -9.33 -0.84 -19.76
N VAL A 201 -10.53 -1.28 -19.35
CA VAL A 201 -11.60 -1.76 -20.24
C VAL A 201 -12.75 -0.76 -20.32
N LYS A 202 -13.01 -0.23 -21.52
CA LYS A 202 -14.19 0.57 -21.87
C LYS A 202 -15.45 -0.29 -22.00
N GLN A 203 -15.33 -1.44 -22.66
CA GLN A 203 -16.43 -2.41 -22.83
C GLN A 203 -15.91 -3.86 -22.92
N VAL A 204 -16.65 -4.79 -22.32
CA VAL A 204 -16.38 -6.23 -22.36
C VAL A 204 -17.08 -6.86 -23.58
N LEU A 205 -16.34 -7.47 -24.51
CA LEU A 205 -16.87 -8.19 -25.68
C LEU A 205 -16.84 -9.72 -25.46
N ARG A 206 -17.35 -10.52 -26.41
CA ARG A 206 -17.33 -12.00 -26.30
C ARG A 206 -15.89 -12.56 -26.20
N GLY A 207 -15.68 -13.51 -25.29
CA GLY A 207 -14.38 -14.17 -25.06
C GLY A 207 -13.38 -13.29 -24.29
N HIS A 208 -12.10 -13.31 -24.68
CA HIS A 208 -11.03 -12.47 -24.12
C HIS A 208 -10.96 -11.06 -24.73
N ARG A 209 -11.76 -10.75 -25.77
CA ARG A 209 -11.70 -9.46 -26.46
C ARG A 209 -12.29 -8.33 -25.62
N ARG A 210 -11.60 -7.20 -25.55
CA ARG A 210 -12.03 -6.00 -24.81
C ARG A 210 -11.86 -4.77 -25.70
N GLU A 211 -12.77 -3.80 -25.54
CA GLU A 211 -12.51 -2.44 -26.04
C GLU A 211 -11.71 -1.72 -24.96
N GLU A 212 -10.42 -1.49 -25.22
CA GLU A 212 -9.52 -0.77 -24.33
C GLU A 212 -9.84 0.74 -24.38
N THR A 213 -9.59 1.45 -23.28
CA THR A 213 -9.66 2.92 -23.33
C THR A 213 -8.52 3.47 -24.19
N THR A 214 -8.74 4.55 -24.95
CA THR A 214 -7.70 5.18 -25.80
C THR A 214 -6.43 5.49 -25.01
N ARG A 215 -6.60 5.91 -23.75
CA ARG A 215 -5.49 6.25 -22.86
C ARG A 215 -4.68 5.02 -22.42
N PHE A 216 -5.34 3.86 -22.21
CA PHE A 216 -4.63 2.61 -21.93
C PHE A 216 -3.90 2.09 -23.16
N ILE A 217 -4.47 2.22 -24.37
CA ILE A 217 -3.77 1.88 -25.62
C ILE A 217 -2.51 2.73 -25.77
N ALA A 218 -2.60 4.04 -25.52
CA ALA A 218 -1.45 4.95 -25.55
C ALA A 218 -0.40 4.57 -24.49
N PHE A 219 -0.82 4.26 -23.26
CA PHE A 219 0.06 3.81 -22.19
C PHE A 219 0.79 2.51 -22.55
N ARG A 220 0.05 1.53 -23.09
CA ARG A 220 0.59 0.25 -23.55
C ARG A 220 1.56 0.42 -24.71
N SER A 221 1.26 1.32 -25.65
CA SER A 221 2.17 1.67 -26.75
C SER A 221 3.47 2.30 -26.23
N HIS A 222 3.36 3.25 -25.28
CA HIS A 222 4.50 3.93 -24.66
C HIS A 222 5.47 2.94 -23.99
N TRP A 223 4.93 2.03 -23.17
CA TRP A 223 5.71 1.03 -22.43
C TRP A 223 5.94 -0.29 -23.19
N ARG A 224 5.41 -0.42 -24.42
CA ARG A 224 5.65 -1.52 -25.38
C ARG A 224 5.31 -2.93 -24.90
N PHE A 225 4.39 -3.08 -23.93
CA PHE A 225 3.94 -4.39 -23.46
C PHE A 225 2.67 -4.87 -24.20
N GLN A 226 2.37 -6.16 -24.08
CA GLN A 226 1.09 -6.75 -24.50
C GLN A 226 0.16 -6.88 -23.31
N SER A 227 -1.13 -6.63 -23.50
CA SER A 227 -2.17 -6.83 -22.49
C SER A 227 -2.97 -8.08 -22.82
N ASP A 228 -3.31 -8.87 -21.80
CA ASP A 228 -4.33 -9.92 -21.90
C ASP A 228 -5.30 -9.83 -20.71
N PHE A 229 -6.57 -10.13 -20.97
CA PHE A 229 -7.66 -10.01 -20.00
C PHE A 229 -8.31 -11.36 -19.77
N CYS A 230 -8.35 -11.79 -18.52
CA CYS A 230 -8.97 -13.06 -18.13
C CYS A 230 -10.48 -13.07 -18.41
N MET A 231 -11.02 -14.28 -18.61
CA MET A 231 -12.46 -14.44 -18.80
C MET A 231 -13.24 -14.14 -17.50
N PRO A 232 -14.41 -13.48 -17.59
CA PRO A 232 -15.25 -13.27 -16.42
C PRO A 232 -15.63 -14.62 -15.77
N ALA A 233 -15.51 -14.70 -14.44
CA ALA A 233 -15.86 -15.89 -13.65
C ALA A 233 -14.99 -17.14 -13.83
N GLN A 234 -13.72 -16.99 -14.26
CA GLN A 234 -12.72 -18.06 -14.27
C GLN A 234 -11.50 -17.75 -13.38
N PRO A 235 -11.61 -17.90 -12.03
CA PRO A 235 -10.53 -17.61 -11.07
C PRO A 235 -9.25 -18.44 -11.28
N HIS A 236 -9.37 -19.59 -11.97
CA HIS A 236 -8.28 -20.55 -12.12
C HIS A 236 -7.17 -20.08 -13.08
N GLU A 237 -7.41 -19.04 -13.90
CA GLU A 237 -6.41 -18.45 -14.80
C GLU A 237 -5.39 -17.55 -14.04
N LYS A 238 -5.68 -17.18 -12.79
CA LYS A 238 -4.93 -16.18 -12.00
C LYS A 238 -4.46 -16.65 -10.61
N GLY A 239 -4.26 -17.95 -10.44
CA GLY A 239 -3.90 -18.51 -9.12
C GLY A 239 -2.64 -17.90 -8.48
N GLY A 240 -1.72 -17.36 -9.28
CA GLY A 240 -0.48 -16.72 -8.80
C GLY A 240 -0.71 -15.39 -8.05
N ILE A 241 -1.48 -14.48 -8.63
CA ILE A 241 -1.74 -13.15 -8.04
C ILE A 241 -2.82 -13.19 -6.95
N GLU A 242 -3.82 -14.06 -7.06
CA GLU A 242 -4.83 -14.23 -6.00
C GLU A 242 -4.19 -14.74 -4.69
N GLY A 243 -3.26 -15.69 -4.82
CA GLY A 243 -2.44 -16.16 -3.71
C GLY A 243 -1.54 -15.07 -3.14
N GLU A 244 -1.02 -14.18 -3.99
CA GLU A 244 -0.13 -13.09 -3.63
C GLU A 244 -0.80 -12.06 -2.72
N ALA A 245 -1.95 -11.52 -3.12
CA ALA A 245 -2.67 -10.54 -2.30
C ALA A 245 -3.05 -11.12 -0.92
N GLY A 246 -3.38 -12.41 -0.86
CA GLY A 246 -3.59 -13.11 0.41
C GLY A 246 -2.31 -13.24 1.23
N TYR A 247 -1.21 -13.64 0.60
CA TYR A 247 0.10 -13.81 1.23
C TYR A 247 0.64 -12.48 1.77
N PHE A 248 0.72 -11.44 0.93
CA PHE A 248 1.27 -10.14 1.30
C PHE A 248 0.52 -9.54 2.49
N ARG A 249 -0.82 -9.61 2.49
CA ARG A 249 -1.62 -9.16 3.65
C ARG A 249 -1.21 -9.84 4.96
N ARG A 250 -1.02 -11.16 4.95
CA ARG A 250 -0.70 -11.91 6.18
C ARG A 250 0.70 -11.65 6.72
N ASN A 251 1.65 -11.26 5.86
CA ASN A 251 3.06 -11.13 6.25
C ASN A 251 3.50 -9.68 6.41
N HIS A 252 2.89 -8.75 5.65
CA HIS A 252 3.34 -7.36 5.53
C HIS A 252 2.24 -6.34 5.86
N TRP A 253 1.02 -6.80 6.15
CA TRP A 253 -0.13 -5.95 6.48
C TRP A 253 -0.77 -6.31 7.83
N VAL A 254 -0.20 -7.30 8.53
CA VAL A 254 -0.65 -7.74 9.85
C VAL A 254 0.53 -7.63 10.81
N PRO A 255 0.42 -6.83 11.90
CA PRO A 255 -0.74 -6.01 12.28
C PRO A 255 -1.04 -4.89 11.27
N MET A 256 -2.26 -4.32 11.35
CA MET A 256 -2.68 -3.23 10.46
C MET A 256 -1.65 -2.09 10.50
N PRO A 257 -1.11 -1.64 9.35
CA PRO A 257 -0.07 -0.64 9.33
C PRO A 257 -0.62 0.72 9.77
N ASN A 258 0.22 1.48 10.48
CA ASN A 258 -0.01 2.87 10.86
C ASN A 258 1.00 3.77 10.14
N ALA A 259 0.50 4.86 9.57
CA ALA A 259 1.31 5.88 8.92
C ALA A 259 0.66 7.25 9.08
N ARG A 260 1.43 8.33 8.98
CA ARG A 260 0.93 9.71 9.01
C ARG A 260 0.07 10.03 7.78
N ASP A 261 0.43 9.47 6.62
CA ASP A 261 -0.18 9.74 5.34
C ASP A 261 0.03 8.58 4.35
N LEU A 262 -0.59 8.68 3.18
CA LEU A 262 -0.49 7.65 2.14
C LEU A 262 0.92 7.54 1.54
N ALA A 263 1.73 8.61 1.56
CA ALA A 263 3.08 8.59 1.03
C ALA A 263 4.01 7.79 1.95
N GLU A 264 3.91 8.00 3.27
CA GLU A 264 4.62 7.21 4.27
C GLU A 264 4.19 5.74 4.22
N LEU A 265 2.88 5.45 4.15
CA LEU A 265 2.42 4.07 4.00
C LEU A 265 3.04 3.41 2.75
N ASN A 266 3.03 4.10 1.61
CA ASN A 266 3.63 3.57 0.38
C ASN A 266 5.15 3.38 0.47
N ALA A 267 5.86 4.19 1.26
CA ALA A 267 7.27 3.96 1.56
C ALA A 267 7.46 2.67 2.38
N GLN A 268 6.62 2.45 3.41
CA GLN A 268 6.63 1.20 4.18
C GLN A 268 6.34 -0.03 3.30
N LEU A 269 5.36 0.06 2.40
CA LEU A 269 5.02 -1.02 1.47
C LEU A 269 6.14 -1.34 0.48
N LEU A 270 6.84 -0.32 -0.01
CA LEU A 270 8.01 -0.52 -0.87
C LEU A 270 9.12 -1.26 -0.12
N THR A 271 9.40 -0.86 1.13
CA THR A 271 10.33 -1.59 1.99
C THR A 271 9.90 -3.05 2.14
N ALA A 272 8.63 -3.31 2.43
CA ALA A 272 8.09 -4.67 2.55
C ALA A 272 8.24 -5.50 1.25
N CYS A 273 8.09 -4.88 0.07
CA CYS A 273 8.35 -5.54 -1.21
C CYS A 273 9.81 -6.01 -1.31
N HIS A 274 10.77 -5.13 -0.95
CA HIS A 274 12.19 -5.49 -0.91
C HIS A 274 12.52 -6.55 0.14
N GLU A 275 11.84 -6.55 1.29
CA GLU A 275 12.02 -7.59 2.30
C GLU A 275 11.54 -8.95 1.80
N ASP A 276 10.46 -8.99 1.02
CA ASP A 276 9.92 -10.21 0.41
C ASP A 276 10.86 -10.83 -0.63
N GLU A 277 11.80 -10.06 -1.21
CA GLU A 277 12.81 -10.60 -2.13
C GLU A 277 13.68 -11.70 -1.46
N ARG A 278 13.79 -11.71 -0.13
CA ARG A 278 14.50 -12.77 0.63
C ARG A 278 13.75 -14.10 0.68
N ARG A 279 12.46 -14.13 0.32
CA ARG A 279 11.62 -15.31 0.36
C ARG A 279 12.13 -16.37 -0.61
N GLN A 280 12.10 -17.63 -0.18
CA GLN A 280 12.24 -18.80 -1.07
C GLN A 280 10.87 -19.45 -1.25
N ILE A 281 10.45 -19.60 -2.51
CA ILE A 281 9.16 -20.24 -2.83
C ILE A 281 9.39 -21.74 -2.92
N ALA A 282 8.53 -22.52 -2.24
CA ALA A 282 8.60 -23.98 -2.27
C ALA A 282 8.64 -24.51 -3.71
N GLY A 283 9.61 -25.40 -3.99
CA GLY A 283 9.86 -25.93 -5.32
C GLY A 283 10.82 -25.09 -6.17
N ARG A 284 11.37 -23.98 -5.65
CA ARG A 284 12.43 -23.18 -6.30
C ARG A 284 13.73 -23.28 -5.51
N GLY A 285 14.86 -23.34 -6.21
CA GLY A 285 16.19 -23.47 -5.61
C GLY A 285 16.80 -22.15 -5.12
N GLU A 286 16.29 -21.01 -5.60
CA GLU A 286 16.81 -19.68 -5.31
C GLU A 286 15.75 -18.79 -4.64
N SER A 287 16.19 -17.68 -4.03
CA SER A 287 15.29 -16.67 -3.51
C SER A 287 14.59 -15.90 -4.62
N VAL A 288 13.46 -15.28 -4.28
CA VAL A 288 12.69 -14.41 -5.16
C VAL A 288 13.57 -13.30 -5.74
N GLY A 289 14.42 -12.67 -4.92
CA GLY A 289 15.35 -11.61 -5.34
C GLY A 289 16.43 -12.10 -6.31
N ALA A 290 17.03 -13.27 -6.06
CA ALA A 290 18.01 -13.86 -6.97
C ALA A 290 17.39 -14.17 -8.35
N LEU A 291 16.20 -14.75 -8.35
CA LEU A 291 15.43 -14.98 -9.58
C LEU A 291 15.04 -13.66 -10.27
N MET A 292 14.72 -12.61 -9.51
CA MET A 292 14.37 -11.29 -10.04
C MET A 292 15.57 -10.60 -10.70
N ILE A 293 16.79 -10.77 -10.17
CA ILE A 293 18.03 -10.29 -10.81
C ILE A 293 18.21 -10.95 -12.17
N THR A 294 18.03 -12.27 -12.25
CA THR A 294 18.05 -12.98 -13.54
C THR A 294 16.96 -12.46 -14.46
N GLU A 295 15.73 -12.29 -13.94
CA GLU A 295 14.59 -11.82 -14.72
C GLU A 295 14.78 -10.44 -15.35
N ARG A 296 15.40 -9.51 -14.60
CA ARG A 296 15.68 -8.14 -15.05
C ARG A 296 16.36 -8.07 -16.40
N THR A 297 17.25 -9.02 -16.69
CA THR A 297 17.99 -9.07 -17.96
C THR A 297 17.11 -9.41 -19.18
N HIS A 298 15.87 -9.88 -18.95
CA HIS A 298 14.92 -10.29 -19.99
C HIS A 298 13.71 -9.36 -20.12
N LEU A 299 13.55 -8.40 -19.21
CA LEU A 299 12.51 -7.39 -19.27
C LEU A 299 12.74 -6.44 -20.46
N LEU A 300 11.65 -5.86 -20.97
CA LEU A 300 11.74 -4.73 -21.88
C LEU A 300 12.34 -3.53 -21.14
N PRO A 301 13.16 -2.70 -21.80
CA PRO A 301 13.76 -1.53 -21.17
C PRO A 301 12.68 -0.52 -20.76
N LEU A 302 12.98 0.26 -19.72
CA LEU A 302 12.17 1.41 -19.36
C LEU A 302 12.22 2.46 -20.48
N ALA A 303 11.11 3.17 -20.69
CA ALA A 303 11.09 4.35 -21.53
C ALA A 303 11.92 5.48 -20.88
N GLU A 304 12.58 6.31 -21.69
CA GLU A 304 13.39 7.44 -21.20
C GLU A 304 12.55 8.50 -20.48
N GLN A 305 11.29 8.63 -20.86
CA GLN A 305 10.33 9.58 -20.29
C GLN A 305 9.14 8.82 -19.72
N GLY A 306 8.60 9.33 -18.61
CA GLY A 306 7.33 8.84 -18.07
C GLY A 306 6.17 9.12 -19.02
N PHE A 307 5.05 8.43 -18.81
CA PHE A 307 3.78 8.69 -19.48
C PHE A 307 3.04 9.83 -18.77
N GLU A 308 2.33 10.67 -19.51
CA GLU A 308 1.52 11.72 -18.90
C GLU A 308 0.36 11.10 -18.12
N LEU A 309 0.43 11.13 -16.78
CA LEU A 309 -0.51 10.46 -15.87
C LEU A 309 -1.76 11.28 -15.57
N ALA A 310 -1.69 12.61 -15.71
CA ALA A 310 -2.78 13.49 -15.33
C ALA A 310 -3.98 13.40 -16.27
N GLU A 311 -5.19 13.49 -15.70
CA GLU A 311 -6.37 13.87 -16.47
C GLU A 311 -6.45 15.40 -16.53
N PHE A 312 -6.59 15.95 -17.73
CA PHE A 312 -6.67 17.39 -17.94
C PHE A 312 -8.11 17.89 -17.99
N THR A 313 -8.37 19.02 -17.33
CA THR A 313 -9.63 19.76 -17.46
C THR A 313 -9.34 21.26 -17.42
N PHE A 314 -10.21 22.08 -18.02
CA PHE A 314 -10.04 23.53 -18.10
C PHE A 314 -11.24 24.28 -17.50
N PRO A 315 -11.45 24.22 -16.18
CA PRO A 315 -12.53 24.95 -15.52
C PRO A 315 -12.24 26.45 -15.46
N TRP A 316 -13.32 27.24 -15.39
CA TRP A 316 -13.25 28.65 -15.05
C TRP A 316 -13.31 28.86 -13.53
N VAL A 317 -12.67 29.91 -13.05
CA VAL A 317 -12.65 30.31 -11.64
C VAL A 317 -13.94 31.06 -11.30
N ASP A 318 -14.66 30.60 -10.28
CA ASP A 318 -15.91 31.22 -9.84
C ASP A 318 -15.71 32.50 -9.01
N GLY A 319 -16.83 33.17 -8.67
CA GLY A 319 -16.81 34.39 -7.86
C GLY A 319 -16.28 34.21 -6.44
N LEU A 320 -16.13 32.96 -5.97
CA LEU A 320 -15.53 32.60 -4.68
C LEU A 320 -14.06 32.20 -4.83
N GLY A 321 -13.44 32.42 -5.99
CA GLY A 321 -12.05 32.03 -6.24
C GLY A 321 -11.86 30.52 -6.27
N CYS A 322 -12.88 29.75 -6.68
CA CYS A 322 -12.82 28.29 -6.71
C CYS A 322 -12.97 27.75 -8.13
N ILE A 323 -12.40 26.58 -8.37
CA ILE A 323 -12.65 25.77 -9.56
C ILE A 323 -13.38 24.49 -9.18
N ARG A 324 -14.25 24.01 -10.07
CA ARG A 324 -14.91 22.71 -9.90
C ARG A 324 -14.15 21.62 -10.62
N VAL A 325 -13.68 20.64 -9.87
CA VAL A 325 -13.01 19.44 -10.39
C VAL A 325 -13.79 18.22 -9.97
N LYS A 326 -14.30 17.47 -10.97
CA LYS A 326 -15.33 16.44 -10.77
C LYS A 326 -16.55 17.03 -10.04
N THR A 327 -16.75 16.69 -8.77
CA THR A 327 -17.87 17.15 -7.93
C THR A 327 -17.44 18.09 -6.81
N ASN A 328 -16.16 18.38 -6.65
CA ASN A 328 -15.60 19.12 -5.52
C ASN A 328 -15.06 20.47 -5.99
N LEU A 329 -15.09 21.44 -5.08
CA LEU A 329 -14.56 22.79 -5.30
C LEU A 329 -13.18 22.90 -4.66
N TYR A 330 -12.24 23.50 -5.39
CA TYR A 330 -10.89 23.78 -4.92
C TYR A 330 -10.61 25.27 -5.07
N SER A 331 -10.21 25.93 -3.98
CA SER A 331 -9.79 27.34 -4.04
C SER A 331 -8.52 27.52 -4.89
N VAL A 332 -8.38 28.64 -5.58
CA VAL A 332 -7.21 28.98 -6.41
C VAL A 332 -6.89 30.47 -6.31
N PRO A 333 -5.61 30.87 -6.33
CA PRO A 333 -5.21 32.28 -6.27
C PRO A 333 -5.28 32.90 -7.68
N ALA A 334 -6.46 32.91 -8.28
CA ALA A 334 -6.70 33.45 -9.62
C ALA A 334 -8.00 34.28 -9.65
N ALA A 335 -8.06 35.25 -10.56
CA ALA A 335 -9.23 36.12 -10.69
C ALA A 335 -10.48 35.35 -11.18
N PRO A 336 -11.68 35.68 -10.69
CA PRO A 336 -12.93 35.14 -11.21
C PRO A 336 -13.07 35.32 -12.73
N GLY A 337 -13.64 34.34 -13.41
CA GLY A 337 -13.81 34.30 -14.86
C GLY A 337 -12.58 33.80 -15.64
N ARG A 338 -11.42 33.67 -14.99
CA ARG A 338 -10.21 33.13 -15.62
C ARG A 338 -10.35 31.63 -15.85
N THR A 339 -9.90 31.12 -17.00
CA THR A 339 -9.84 29.68 -17.27
C THR A 339 -8.44 29.18 -16.93
N VAL A 340 -8.34 28.08 -16.18
CA VAL A 340 -7.08 27.52 -15.71
C VAL A 340 -6.95 26.06 -16.14
N GLU A 341 -5.72 25.58 -16.30
CA GLU A 341 -5.45 24.17 -16.57
C GLU A 341 -5.41 23.39 -15.25
N VAL A 342 -6.17 22.31 -15.17
CA VAL A 342 -6.14 21.39 -14.03
C VAL A 342 -5.55 20.07 -14.48
N ARG A 343 -4.51 19.64 -13.78
CA ARG A 343 -3.92 18.31 -13.86
C ARG A 343 -4.37 17.48 -12.66
N LEU A 344 -5.24 16.52 -12.92
CA LEU A 344 -5.81 15.67 -11.89
C LEU A 344 -5.02 14.36 -11.76
N TYR A 345 -4.29 14.21 -10.65
CA TYR A 345 -3.50 13.04 -10.27
C TYR A 345 -4.23 12.15 -9.25
N PRO A 346 -3.75 10.95 -8.92
CA PRO A 346 -4.37 10.07 -7.92
C PRO A 346 -4.43 10.67 -6.52
N SER A 347 -3.40 11.41 -6.11
CA SER A 347 -3.27 11.89 -4.73
C SER A 347 -3.45 13.40 -4.60
N TYR A 348 -3.36 14.15 -5.70
CA TYR A 348 -3.44 15.61 -5.69
C TYR A 348 -4.11 16.18 -6.94
N VAL A 349 -4.54 17.43 -6.83
CA VAL A 349 -5.00 18.28 -7.92
C VAL A 349 -3.97 19.39 -8.08
N GLU A 350 -3.38 19.52 -9.25
CA GLU A 350 -2.49 20.63 -9.59
C GLU A 350 -3.23 21.58 -10.52
N VAL A 351 -3.17 22.88 -10.22
CA VAL A 351 -3.78 23.94 -11.00
C VAL A 351 -2.68 24.81 -11.58
N ARG A 352 -2.73 25.02 -12.88
CA ARG A 352 -1.77 25.82 -13.62
C ARG A 352 -2.46 26.95 -14.36
N ASP A 353 -1.80 28.08 -14.42
CA ASP A 353 -2.21 29.24 -15.18
C ASP A 353 -0.99 29.77 -15.95
N GLU A 354 -1.17 30.01 -17.25
CA GLU A 354 -0.08 30.39 -18.18
C GLU A 354 1.19 29.53 -18.03
N GLY A 355 1.01 28.22 -17.84
CA GLY A 355 2.09 27.26 -17.69
C GLY A 355 2.76 27.23 -16.30
N ARG A 356 2.37 28.09 -15.35
CA ARG A 356 2.88 28.10 -13.96
C ARG A 356 1.92 27.40 -13.02
N CYS A 357 2.44 26.59 -12.08
CA CYS A 357 1.62 26.00 -11.03
C CYS A 357 1.22 27.10 -10.03
N ILE A 358 -0.08 27.36 -9.89
CA ILE A 358 -0.63 28.39 -9.00
C ILE A 358 -1.28 27.82 -7.74
N ALA A 359 -1.68 26.54 -7.75
CA ALA A 359 -2.21 25.87 -6.57
C ALA A 359 -2.01 24.36 -6.66
N ARG A 360 -1.80 23.71 -5.51
CA ARG A 360 -1.77 22.26 -5.40
C ARG A 360 -2.56 21.82 -4.17
N HIS A 361 -3.52 20.93 -4.36
CA HIS A 361 -4.39 20.42 -3.31
C HIS A 361 -4.28 18.91 -3.17
N GLN A 362 -4.44 18.38 -1.96
CA GLN A 362 -4.73 16.95 -1.81
C GLN A 362 -6.06 16.62 -2.51
N ARG A 363 -6.11 15.49 -3.23
CA ARG A 363 -7.31 15.10 -3.95
C ARG A 363 -8.40 14.64 -2.98
N CYS A 364 -9.55 15.28 -3.05
CA CYS A 364 -10.75 14.85 -2.35
C CYS A 364 -11.56 13.87 -3.21
N TYR A 365 -11.83 12.68 -2.67
CA TYR A 365 -12.64 11.63 -3.30
C TYR A 365 -14.08 11.55 -2.81
N GLU A 366 -14.46 12.43 -1.89
CA GLU A 366 -15.86 12.64 -1.50
C GLU A 366 -16.61 13.45 -2.56
N ARG A 367 -17.86 13.81 -2.28
CA ARG A 367 -18.72 14.54 -3.21
C ARG A 367 -19.17 15.86 -2.60
N HIS A 368 -19.19 16.91 -3.42
CA HIS A 368 -19.68 18.24 -3.06
C HIS A 368 -18.91 18.91 -1.91
N GLN A 369 -17.64 18.55 -1.73
CA GLN A 369 -16.78 19.17 -0.74
C GLN A 369 -16.12 20.45 -1.25
N GLN A 370 -15.77 21.34 -0.31
CA GLN A 370 -15.00 22.56 -0.55
C GLN A 370 -13.61 22.41 0.08
N VAL A 371 -12.59 22.28 -0.76
CA VAL A 371 -11.18 22.26 -0.35
C VAL A 371 -10.61 23.67 -0.48
N LEU A 372 -10.66 24.38 0.63
CA LEU A 372 -10.25 25.78 0.70
C LEU A 372 -8.88 25.91 1.36
N ASP A 373 -8.11 26.87 0.86
CA ASP A 373 -6.81 27.26 1.41
C ASP A 373 -6.83 28.77 1.67
N LEU A 374 -6.53 29.18 2.90
CA LEU A 374 -6.54 30.58 3.31
C LEU A 374 -5.50 31.41 2.52
N GLU A 375 -4.38 30.81 2.14
CA GLU A 375 -3.33 31.49 1.36
C GLU A 375 -3.84 32.05 0.02
N HIS A 376 -4.83 31.38 -0.59
CA HIS A 376 -5.43 31.81 -1.84
C HIS A 376 -6.29 33.08 -1.70
N TYR A 377 -6.66 33.45 -0.47
CA TYR A 377 -7.53 34.59 -0.19
C TYR A 377 -6.81 35.78 0.44
N LEU A 378 -5.50 35.68 0.74
CA LEU A 378 -4.77 36.74 1.46
C LEU A 378 -4.83 38.10 0.75
N ASP A 379 -4.71 38.13 -0.57
CA ASP A 379 -4.76 39.36 -1.37
C ASP A 379 -6.15 40.03 -1.32
N VAL A 380 -7.21 39.22 -1.22
CA VAL A 380 -8.59 39.70 -1.05
C VAL A 380 -8.82 40.17 0.39
N LEU A 381 -8.29 39.45 1.37
CA LEU A 381 -8.39 39.75 2.78
C LEU A 381 -7.62 41.03 3.14
N GLU A 382 -6.50 41.33 2.47
CA GLU A 382 -5.77 42.58 2.68
C GLU A 382 -6.64 43.82 2.37
N ARG A 383 -7.47 43.72 1.33
CA ARG A 383 -8.46 44.75 0.94
C ARG A 383 -9.71 44.71 1.83
N LYS A 384 -10.11 43.52 2.30
CA LYS A 384 -11.33 43.29 3.10
C LYS A 384 -11.02 42.53 4.40
N PRO A 385 -10.27 43.13 5.35
CA PRO A 385 -9.76 42.41 6.52
C PRO A 385 -10.88 41.89 7.43
N GLY A 386 -12.02 42.59 7.50
CA GLY A 386 -13.18 42.16 8.30
C GLY A 386 -13.77 40.80 7.90
N ALA A 387 -13.47 40.29 6.69
CA ALA A 387 -13.95 38.98 6.26
C ALA A 387 -13.19 37.80 6.90
N LEU A 388 -12.00 38.03 7.49
CA LEU A 388 -11.17 36.96 8.03
C LEU A 388 -11.87 36.17 9.14
N ALA A 389 -12.55 36.85 10.07
CA ALA A 389 -13.14 36.24 11.27
C ALA A 389 -14.19 35.15 10.94
N GLY A 390 -14.95 35.33 9.85
CA GLY A 390 -15.97 34.39 9.38
C GLY A 390 -15.54 33.56 8.17
N ALA A 391 -14.25 33.59 7.79
CA ALA A 391 -13.78 32.94 6.57
C ALA A 391 -13.78 31.42 6.73
N LYS A 392 -14.53 30.70 5.87
CA LYS A 392 -14.45 29.23 5.79
C LYS A 392 -13.02 28.69 5.59
N PRO A 393 -12.14 29.32 4.77
CA PRO A 393 -10.74 28.90 4.67
C PRO A 393 -9.99 28.93 6.01
N LEU A 394 -10.28 29.91 6.89
CA LEU A 394 -9.67 29.99 8.22
C LEU A 394 -10.15 28.84 9.11
N ALA A 395 -11.45 28.51 9.08
CA ALA A 395 -11.98 27.35 9.79
C ALA A 395 -11.31 26.04 9.31
N ALA A 396 -11.15 25.87 7.99
CA ALA A 396 -10.46 24.72 7.42
C ALA A 396 -8.98 24.62 7.84
N TRP A 397 -8.27 25.76 7.94
CA TRP A 397 -6.90 25.79 8.47
C TRP A 397 -6.83 25.37 9.94
N ARG A 398 -7.79 25.81 10.78
CA ARG A 398 -7.89 25.39 12.18
C ARG A 398 -8.13 23.89 12.31
N GLU A 399 -9.06 23.33 11.53
CA GLU A 399 -9.34 21.89 11.52
C GLU A 399 -8.11 21.05 11.11
N ARG A 400 -7.29 21.57 10.20
CA ARG A 400 -6.04 20.92 9.76
C ARG A 400 -4.85 21.13 10.71
N GLY A 401 -5.02 21.92 11.77
CA GLY A 401 -3.92 22.28 12.68
C GLY A 401 -2.89 23.26 12.10
N LEU A 402 -3.18 23.88 10.95
CA LEU A 402 -2.33 24.92 10.34
C LEU A 402 -2.46 26.27 11.06
N TRP A 403 -3.45 26.41 11.95
CA TRP A 403 -3.66 27.57 12.79
C TRP A 403 -3.47 27.20 14.28
N PRO A 404 -2.23 27.15 14.78
CA PRO A 404 -1.95 26.97 16.20
C PRO A 404 -2.46 28.13 17.07
N HIS A 405 -2.62 27.85 18.36
CA HIS A 405 -3.09 28.81 19.36
C HIS A 405 -2.23 30.09 19.45
N SER A 406 -0.94 30.03 19.08
CA SER A 406 -0.08 31.22 19.00
C SER A 406 -0.59 32.25 18.00
N TYR A 407 -1.24 31.84 16.91
CA TYR A 407 -1.85 32.77 15.96
C TYR A 407 -3.12 33.42 16.51
N ASP A 408 -3.95 32.69 17.27
CA ASP A 408 -5.11 33.30 17.94
C ASP A 408 -4.64 34.37 18.94
N ARG A 409 -3.64 34.04 19.77
CA ARG A 409 -3.05 35.02 20.71
C ARG A 409 -2.47 36.24 20.00
N LEU A 410 -1.76 36.03 18.88
CA LEU A 410 -1.23 37.13 18.08
C LEU A 410 -2.34 38.01 17.53
N LEU A 411 -3.37 37.42 16.93
CA LEU A 411 -4.49 38.16 16.36
C LEU A 411 -5.23 38.98 17.43
N ASP A 412 -5.52 38.39 18.59
CA ASP A 412 -6.17 39.08 19.71
C ASP A 412 -5.32 40.25 20.22
N GLU A 413 -4.01 40.04 20.34
CA GLU A 413 -3.08 41.05 20.82
C GLU A 413 -2.96 42.22 19.82
N LEU A 414 -2.87 41.94 18.53
CA LEU A 414 -2.86 42.92 17.45
C LEU A 414 -4.15 43.73 17.38
N VAL A 415 -5.31 43.06 17.51
CA VAL A 415 -6.63 43.70 17.53
C VAL A 415 -6.79 44.60 18.75
N ARG A 416 -6.33 44.16 19.92
CA ARG A 416 -6.40 44.95 21.16
C ARG A 416 -5.50 46.19 21.10
N ARG A 417 -4.32 46.12 20.47
CA ARG A 417 -3.40 47.26 20.33
C ARG A 417 -3.82 48.26 19.23
N HIS A 418 -4.25 47.76 18.08
CA HIS A 418 -4.43 48.58 16.87
C HIS A 418 -5.88 48.70 16.40
N GLY A 419 -6.83 48.09 17.11
CA GLY A 419 -8.23 47.99 16.72
C GLY A 419 -8.50 46.89 15.69
N GLN A 420 -9.77 46.53 15.52
CA GLN A 420 -10.21 45.38 14.71
C GLN A 420 -9.63 45.37 13.28
N SER A 421 -9.78 46.48 12.55
CA SER A 421 -9.40 46.55 11.13
C SER A 421 -7.88 46.53 10.93
N SER A 422 -7.15 47.35 11.69
CA SER A 422 -5.69 47.47 11.55
C SER A 422 -4.98 46.22 12.09
N GLY A 423 -5.40 45.69 13.25
CA GLY A 423 -4.84 44.47 13.82
C GLY A 423 -5.04 43.26 12.91
N THR A 424 -6.22 43.11 12.32
CA THR A 424 -6.48 42.04 11.34
C THR A 424 -5.62 42.18 10.09
N ARG A 425 -5.40 43.40 9.59
CA ARG A 425 -4.51 43.64 8.44
C ARG A 425 -3.06 43.27 8.76
N GLN A 426 -2.56 43.60 9.95
CA GLN A 426 -1.22 43.16 10.38
C GLN A 426 -1.12 41.64 10.46
N MET A 427 -2.16 40.95 10.95
CA MET A 427 -2.19 39.49 10.93
C MET A 427 -2.12 38.94 9.50
N ILE A 428 -2.86 39.52 8.56
CA ILE A 428 -2.82 39.13 7.13
C ILE A 428 -1.41 39.36 6.53
N GLN A 429 -0.72 40.43 6.93
CA GLN A 429 0.67 40.66 6.53
C GLN A 429 1.62 39.57 7.05
N VAL A 430 1.44 39.14 8.31
CA VAL A 430 2.19 38.02 8.89
C VAL A 430 1.91 36.73 8.11
N LEU A 431 0.63 36.43 7.83
CA LEU A 431 0.26 35.25 7.05
C LEU A 431 0.83 35.28 5.62
N SER A 432 0.98 36.47 5.03
CA SER A 432 1.57 36.62 3.69
C SER A 432 3.06 36.25 3.64
N LEU A 433 3.76 36.26 4.79
CA LEU A 433 5.14 35.77 4.89
C LEU A 433 5.24 34.26 4.64
N ILE A 434 4.15 33.51 4.84
CA ILE A 434 4.12 32.05 4.63
C ILE A 434 4.44 31.71 3.17
N LYS A 435 3.98 32.53 2.21
CA LYS A 435 4.23 32.34 0.77
C LYS A 435 5.74 32.33 0.43
N VAL A 436 6.56 33.03 1.22
CA VAL A 436 8.01 33.21 0.98
C VAL A 436 8.84 32.28 1.87
N HIS A 437 8.50 32.19 3.15
CA HIS A 437 9.34 31.53 4.16
C HIS A 437 8.82 30.17 4.61
N GLY A 438 7.61 29.78 4.19
CA GLY A 438 6.95 28.53 4.57
C GLY A 438 6.28 28.58 5.95
N HIS A 439 5.36 27.63 6.16
CA HIS A 439 4.53 27.54 7.38
C HIS A 439 5.35 27.40 8.66
N GLU A 440 6.31 26.48 8.67
CA GLU A 440 7.08 26.12 9.87
C GLU A 440 7.87 27.32 10.42
N ARG A 441 8.48 28.09 9.52
CA ARG A 441 9.32 29.21 9.90
C ARG A 441 8.51 30.38 10.44
N VAL A 442 7.43 30.74 9.77
CA VAL A 442 6.52 31.80 10.27
C VAL A 442 5.87 31.37 11.58
N ARG A 443 5.48 30.10 11.71
CA ARG A 443 4.94 29.55 12.96
C ARG A 443 5.94 29.66 14.12
N GLY A 444 7.20 29.32 13.88
CA GLY A 444 8.28 29.46 14.85
C GLY A 444 8.48 30.91 15.29
N ALA A 445 8.60 31.83 14.33
CA ALA A 445 8.78 33.26 14.59
C ALA A 445 7.59 33.87 15.35
N VAL A 446 6.36 33.46 15.05
CA VAL A 446 5.18 33.90 15.80
C VAL A 446 5.18 33.38 17.23
N ALA A 447 5.54 32.11 17.44
CA ALA A 447 5.64 31.54 18.79
C ALA A 447 6.74 32.22 19.63
N GLU A 448 7.87 32.55 19.01
CA GLU A 448 8.97 33.30 19.62
C GLU A 448 8.54 34.73 19.96
N ALA A 449 7.92 35.45 19.02
CA ALA A 449 7.43 36.81 19.24
C ALA A 449 6.47 36.89 20.43
N ILE A 450 5.53 35.93 20.54
CA ILE A 450 4.59 35.84 21.66
C ILE A 450 5.31 35.56 22.98
N THR A 451 6.35 34.72 22.98
CA THR A 451 7.18 34.47 24.16
C THR A 451 7.93 35.72 24.62
N LEU A 452 8.41 36.53 23.68
CA LEU A 452 9.10 37.80 23.92
C LEU A 452 8.14 38.96 24.27
N GLY A 453 6.82 38.75 24.21
CA GLY A 453 5.82 39.79 24.44
C GLY A 453 5.67 40.79 23.28
N CYS A 454 6.25 40.47 22.13
CA CYS A 454 6.20 41.28 20.91
C CYS A 454 5.01 40.84 20.05
N ALA A 455 4.10 41.76 19.77
CA ALA A 455 2.95 41.53 18.88
C ALA A 455 2.84 42.68 17.91
N ASP A 456 3.69 42.59 16.88
CA ASP A 456 3.79 43.55 15.79
C ASP A 456 4.25 42.80 14.54
N ALA A 457 3.67 43.14 13.39
CA ALA A 457 3.98 42.45 12.14
C ALA A 457 5.44 42.67 11.67
N ALA A 458 6.05 43.83 11.96
CA ALA A 458 7.43 44.10 11.60
C ALA A 458 8.41 43.33 12.49
N ALA A 459 8.11 43.16 13.78
CA ALA A 459 8.90 42.32 14.67
C ALA A 459 8.91 40.84 14.21
N ILE A 460 7.74 40.31 13.83
CA ILE A 460 7.66 38.93 13.33
C ILE A 460 8.41 38.78 12.01
N ARG A 461 8.26 39.75 11.09
CA ARG A 461 9.05 39.78 9.85
C ARG A 461 10.55 39.74 10.13
N HIS A 462 11.01 40.56 11.08
CA HIS A 462 12.41 40.57 11.48
C HIS A 462 12.86 39.21 12.02
N LEU A 463 12.08 38.54 12.88
CA LEU A 463 12.43 37.20 13.37
C LEU A 463 12.48 36.16 12.26
N VAL A 464 11.54 36.22 11.31
CA VAL A 464 11.53 35.35 10.13
C VAL A 464 12.78 35.56 9.27
N GLU A 465 13.19 36.80 9.03
CA GLU A 465 14.34 37.17 8.19
C GLU A 465 15.69 37.02 8.92
N ALA A 466 15.74 37.24 10.24
CA ALA A 466 16.95 37.14 11.05
C ALA A 466 17.56 35.73 11.02
N ALA A 467 16.71 34.70 10.92
CA ALA A 467 17.19 33.33 10.74
C ALA A 467 17.87 33.10 9.37
N ASP A 468 17.68 33.97 8.36
CA ASP A 468 18.43 33.92 7.08
C ASP A 468 19.76 34.68 7.20
N LEU A 469 19.85 35.61 8.15
CA LEU A 469 21.04 36.41 8.44
C LEU A 469 22.03 35.69 9.38
N ALA A 470 21.66 34.54 9.95
CA ALA A 470 22.58 33.67 10.67
C ALA A 470 23.60 33.08 9.70
N HIS A 471 24.61 33.88 9.35
CA HIS A 471 25.83 33.38 8.72
C HIS A 471 26.34 32.23 9.58
N ALA A 472 26.58 31.07 8.95
CA ALA A 472 27.43 30.06 9.55
C ALA A 472 28.69 30.79 10.03
N ARG A 473 28.97 30.74 11.33
CA ARG A 473 30.26 31.17 11.87
C ARG A 473 31.29 30.48 10.99
N SER A 474 32.02 31.24 10.16
CA SER A 474 33.08 30.67 9.34
C SER A 474 34.01 29.96 10.32
N GLU A 475 34.28 28.68 10.06
CA GLU A 475 35.33 27.99 10.83
C GLU A 475 36.58 28.85 10.72
N LEU A 476 37.09 29.28 11.88
CA LEU A 476 38.42 29.85 11.95
C LEU A 476 39.38 28.73 11.57
N ILE A 477 39.76 28.69 10.29
CA ILE A 477 40.84 27.82 9.83
C ILE A 477 42.13 28.43 10.38
N GLU A 478 42.74 27.76 11.36
CA GLU A 478 44.13 28.03 11.69
C GLU A 478 45.00 27.67 10.47
N VAL A 479 45.46 28.70 9.76
CA VAL A 479 46.45 28.51 8.70
C VAL A 479 47.81 28.39 9.39
N SER A 480 48.19 27.17 9.75
CA SER A 480 49.45 26.87 10.43
C SER A 480 50.68 27.45 9.69
N GLU A 481 50.63 27.57 8.36
CA GLU A 481 51.70 28.16 7.55
C GLU A 481 51.86 29.68 7.70
N LEU A 482 50.89 30.38 8.31
CA LEU A 482 50.98 31.82 8.59
C LEU A 482 51.51 32.13 9.99
N SER A 483 51.59 31.14 10.89
CA SER A 483 52.22 31.30 12.21
C SER A 483 53.68 31.75 12.13
N ARG A 484 54.39 31.44 11.03
CA ARG A 484 55.75 31.94 10.77
C ARG A 484 55.85 33.46 10.55
N PHE A 485 54.72 34.12 10.30
CA PHE A 485 54.61 35.58 10.18
C PHE A 485 54.02 36.23 11.44
N GLU A 486 53.67 35.42 12.43
CA GLU A 486 53.16 35.90 13.72
C GLU A 486 54.30 36.60 14.44
N ARG A 487 54.24 37.93 14.49
CA ARG A 487 55.22 38.72 15.22
C ARG A 487 54.84 38.70 16.70
N PRO A 488 55.78 38.46 17.62
CA PRO A 488 55.50 38.62 19.03
C PRO A 488 54.98 40.03 19.28
N LEU A 489 53.92 40.13 20.09
CA LEU A 489 53.41 41.42 20.55
C LEU A 489 54.58 42.16 21.24
N PRO A 490 54.80 43.45 20.94
CA PRO A 490 55.92 44.19 21.51
C PRO A 490 55.83 44.14 23.04
N VAL A 491 56.92 43.73 23.67
CA VAL A 491 57.03 43.69 25.13
C VAL A 491 57.54 45.06 25.59
N MET A 492 56.87 45.66 26.57
CA MET A 492 57.18 47.02 27.04
C MET A 492 58.63 47.20 27.53
N THR A 493 59.33 46.11 27.86
CA THR A 493 60.75 46.10 28.25
C THR A 493 61.70 46.55 27.15
N ASP A 494 61.32 46.41 25.87
CA ASP A 494 62.15 46.89 24.74
C ASP A 494 62.09 48.42 24.60
N TYR A 495 61.10 49.07 25.22
CA TYR A 495 60.95 50.53 25.24
C TYR A 495 61.91 51.18 26.25
N ASP A 496 62.26 50.49 27.33
CA ASP A 496 63.21 50.96 28.35
C ASP A 496 64.65 51.02 27.82
N GLY A 497 64.99 50.22 26.80
CA GLY A 497 66.27 50.30 26.08
C GLY A 497 66.42 51.55 25.20
N LEU A 498 65.31 52.17 24.80
CA LEU A 498 65.29 53.43 24.03
C LEU A 498 65.32 54.68 24.93
N LEU A 499 65.13 54.51 26.24
CA LEU A 499 65.17 55.59 27.24
C LEU A 499 66.51 55.67 28.00
N GLY A 500 67.48 54.82 27.65
CA GLY A 500 68.74 54.64 28.39
C GLY A 500 70.03 55.14 27.72
N GLN A 501 69.97 56.10 26.78
CA GLN A 501 71.17 56.81 26.31
C GLN A 501 70.94 58.32 26.23
N GLU A 502 70.97 58.98 27.38
CA GLU A 502 71.44 60.37 27.46
C GLU A 502 72.96 60.39 27.68
N VAL A 503 73.66 60.94 26.69
CA VAL A 503 74.74 61.94 26.80
C VAL A 503 75.53 61.97 28.14
N ALA A 504 76.83 61.64 28.09
CA ALA A 504 77.91 62.52 28.56
C ALA A 504 79.32 61.94 28.33
N SER A 505 80.10 62.68 27.55
CA SER A 505 81.58 62.73 27.41
C SER A 505 82.34 61.56 26.78
#